data_AF-A0ABD6V6M1-F1
#
_entry.id   AF-A0ABD6V6M1-F1
#
_cell.length_a   1.000
_cell.length_b   1.000
_cell.length_c   1.000
_cell.angle_alpha   90.00
_cell.angle_beta   90.00
_cell.angle_gamma   90.00
#
_symmetry.space_group_name_H-M   'P 1'
#
loop_
_entity.id
_entity.type
_entity.pdbx_description
1 polymer ?
#
loop_
_entity_poly.entity_id
_entity_poly.type
_entity_poly.pdbx_seq_one_letter_code
_entity_poly.pdbx_strand_id
1 'polypeptide(L)'
;MTNDLLNSFLEQELNDSVREVLAAAVKASIQPGAQLSIKSLEFNCFDVLLDFERGTAILEDVLSSGADSEQEMPLPFFLGACGLS
;
A
#
# COMPACT_ATOMS: atom_id res chain seq x y z
N MET A 1 -2.99 -4.49 18.83
CA MET A 1 -3.87 -5.20 17.89
C MET A 1 -4.06 -4.24 16.74
N THR A 2 -3.21 -4.32 15.73
CA THR A 2 -3.12 -3.30 14.65
C THR A 2 -2.37 -3.88 13.44
N ASN A 3 -2.55 -5.17 13.13
CA ASN A 3 -1.94 -5.81 11.95
C ASN A 3 -2.92 -6.71 11.19
N ASP A 4 -4.21 -6.71 11.54
CA ASP A 4 -5.14 -7.68 10.96
C ASP A 4 -5.41 -7.38 9.47
N LEU A 5 -5.48 -6.10 9.08
CA LEU A 5 -5.69 -5.72 7.68
C LEU A 5 -4.43 -5.91 6.83
N LEU A 6 -3.28 -5.44 7.33
CA LEU A 6 -2.00 -5.64 6.64
C LEU A 6 -1.71 -7.14 6.43
N ASN A 7 -1.87 -7.98 7.46
CA ASN A 7 -1.66 -9.41 7.32
C ASN A 7 -2.63 -10.01 6.29
N SER A 8 -3.90 -9.59 6.31
CA SER A 8 -4.90 -10.03 5.33
C SER A 8 -4.50 -9.68 3.90
N PHE A 9 -4.01 -8.46 3.65
CA PHE A 9 -3.49 -8.06 2.34
C PHE A 9 -2.27 -8.89 1.92
N LEU A 10 -1.32 -9.10 2.82
CA LEU A 10 -0.11 -9.88 2.53
C LEU A 10 -0.43 -11.34 2.19
N GLU A 11 -1.44 -11.93 2.82
CA GLU A 11 -1.84 -13.32 2.60
C GLU A 11 -2.75 -13.49 1.38
N GLN A 12 -3.65 -12.55 1.12
CA GLN A 12 -4.71 -12.70 0.12
C GLN A 12 -4.34 -12.10 -1.24
N GLU A 13 -3.57 -11.00 -1.25
CA GLU A 13 -3.34 -10.19 -2.45
C GLU A 13 -1.87 -10.18 -2.88
N LEU A 14 -0.94 -10.08 -1.92
CA LEU A 14 0.47 -9.91 -2.23
C LEU A 14 1.10 -11.18 -2.83
N ASN A 15 1.27 -11.17 -4.14
CA ASN A 15 2.08 -12.12 -4.90
C ASN A 15 3.19 -11.39 -5.68
N ASP A 16 3.99 -12.12 -6.45
CA ASP A 16 5.11 -11.54 -7.22
C ASP A 16 4.65 -10.47 -8.21
N SER A 17 3.50 -10.65 -8.86
CA SER A 17 2.94 -9.66 -9.80
C SER A 17 2.51 -8.38 -9.08
N VAL A 18 1.80 -8.51 -7.95
CA VAL A 18 1.40 -7.36 -7.13
C VAL A 18 2.62 -6.62 -6.58
N ARG A 19 3.65 -7.36 -6.16
CA ARG A 19 4.92 -6.79 -5.71
C ARG A 19 5.61 -6.00 -6.82
N GLU A 20 5.64 -6.51 -8.04
CA GLU A 20 6.20 -5.80 -9.20
C GLU A 20 5.44 -4.52 -9.50
N VAL A 21 4.10 -4.56 -9.46
CA VAL A 21 3.24 -3.38 -9.66
C VAL A 21 3.52 -2.32 -8.60
N LEU A 22 3.59 -2.71 -7.32
CA LEU A 22 3.94 -1.82 -6.22
C LEU A 22 5.34 -1.23 -6.39
N ALA A 23 6.33 -2.07 -6.72
CA ALA A 23 7.71 -1.63 -6.95
C ALA A 23 7.80 -0.59 -8.08
N ALA A 24 7.06 -0.81 -9.17
CA ALA A 24 7.02 0.11 -10.29
C ALA A 24 6.40 1.46 -9.91
N ALA A 25 5.31 1.45 -9.14
CA ALA A 25 4.64 2.66 -8.66
C ALA A 25 5.53 3.47 -7.71
N VAL A 26 6.22 2.80 -6.79
CA VAL A 26 7.18 3.42 -5.87
C VAL A 26 8.35 4.03 -6.64
N LYS A 27 8.94 3.26 -7.57
CA LYS A 27 10.07 3.72 -8.38
C LYS A 27 9.72 4.93 -9.24
N ALA A 28 8.53 4.97 -9.83
CA ALA A 28 8.05 6.11 -10.62
C ALA A 28 7.91 7.38 -9.77
N SER A 29 7.56 7.23 -8.49
CA SER A 29 7.28 8.34 -7.58
C SER A 29 8.54 8.95 -6.95
N ILE A 30 9.67 8.24 -7.00
CA ILE A 30 10.97 8.68 -6.41
C ILE A 30 11.92 9.25 -7.49
N GLN A 31 11.52 9.27 -8.78
CA GLN A 31 12.39 9.78 -9.83
C GLN A 31 12.69 11.28 -9.66
N PRO A 32 13.92 11.73 -9.94
CA PRO A 32 14.26 13.16 -9.89
C PRO A 32 13.34 13.98 -10.79
N GLY A 33 12.61 14.95 -10.21
CA GLY A 33 11.63 15.76 -10.92
C GLY A 33 10.20 15.19 -10.93
N ALA A 34 9.98 14.00 -10.35
CA ALA A 34 8.64 13.52 -10.06
C ALA A 34 8.00 14.43 -8.99
N GLN A 35 6.77 14.85 -9.26
CA GLN A 35 5.96 15.52 -8.25
C GLN A 35 5.59 14.48 -7.19
N LEU A 36 5.93 14.74 -5.92
CA LEU A 36 5.43 13.95 -4.79
C LEU A 36 3.91 13.91 -4.94
N SER A 37 3.40 12.73 -5.21
CA SER A 37 2.01 12.51 -5.62
C SER A 37 1.44 11.35 -4.85
N ILE A 38 0.17 11.46 -4.52
CA ILE A 38 -0.59 10.35 -3.97
C ILE A 38 -0.79 9.32 -5.09
N LYS A 39 -0.51 8.05 -4.81
CA LYS A 39 -0.75 6.93 -5.74
C LYS A 39 -1.77 5.98 -5.15
N SER A 40 -2.92 5.87 -5.80
CA SER A 40 -3.89 4.81 -5.53
C SER A 40 -3.63 3.61 -6.42
N LEU A 41 -3.65 2.43 -5.84
CA LEU A 41 -3.55 1.13 -6.51
C LEU A 41 -4.72 0.29 -6.06
N GLU A 42 -5.55 -0.13 -7.01
CA GLU A 42 -6.71 -0.98 -6.76
C GLU A 42 -6.33 -2.44 -7.04
N PHE A 43 -6.54 -3.29 -6.05
CA PHE A 43 -6.34 -4.74 -6.15
C PHE A 43 -7.68 -5.49 -5.97
N ASN A 44 -7.67 -6.82 -5.95
CA ASN A 44 -8.93 -7.57 -5.99
C ASN A 44 -9.78 -7.35 -4.74
N CYS A 45 -9.17 -7.41 -3.56
CA CYS A 45 -9.86 -7.25 -2.28
C CYS A 45 -9.44 -5.99 -1.52
N PHE A 46 -8.41 -5.27 -2.00
CA PHE A 46 -7.82 -4.16 -1.27
C PHE A 46 -7.47 -3.00 -2.18
N ASP A 47 -7.67 -1.80 -1.68
CA ASP A 47 -7.10 -0.58 -2.25
C ASP A 47 -5.90 -0.12 -1.41
N VAL A 48 -4.85 0.33 -2.09
CA VAL A 48 -3.63 0.84 -1.47
C VAL A 48 -3.38 2.26 -1.93
N LEU A 49 -3.40 3.20 -0.98
CA LEU A 49 -2.99 4.57 -1.19
C LEU A 49 -1.58 4.79 -0.65
N LEU A 50 -0.66 5.23 -1.51
CA LEU A 50 0.68 5.64 -1.13
C LEU A 50 0.76 7.17 -1.16
N ASP A 51 0.82 7.79 0.01
CA ASP A 51 1.03 9.22 0.15
C ASP A 51 2.52 9.50 0.40
N PHE A 52 3.25 9.76 -0.68
CA PHE A 52 4.68 10.09 -0.63
C PHE A 52 4.95 11.49 -0.06
N GLU A 53 3.95 12.38 -0.04
CA GLU A 53 4.08 13.70 0.55
C GLU A 53 4.05 13.62 2.09
N ARG A 54 3.13 12.81 2.63
CA ARG A 54 2.99 12.57 4.07
C ARG A 54 3.88 11.45 4.60
N GLY A 55 4.38 10.59 3.72
CA GLY A 55 5.16 9.41 4.09
C GLY A 55 4.29 8.31 4.73
N THR A 56 3.03 8.22 4.33
CA THR A 56 2.06 7.26 4.85
C THR A 56 1.51 6.36 3.75
N ALA A 57 1.08 5.17 4.13
CA ALA A 57 0.35 4.23 3.30
C ALA A 57 -0.99 3.94 3.96
N ILE A 58 -2.05 3.91 3.18
CA ILE A 58 -3.39 3.53 3.62
C ILE A 58 -3.77 2.26 2.87
N LEU A 59 -4.21 1.26 3.61
CA LEU A 59 -4.78 0.03 3.08
C LEU A 59 -6.27 0.01 3.40
N GLU A 60 -7.11 -0.20 2.41
CA GLU A 60 -8.56 -0.30 2.56
C GLU A 60 -9.03 -1.67 2.07
N ASP A 61 -9.83 -2.38 2.86
CA ASP A 61 -10.55 -3.58 2.44
C ASP A 61 -11.88 -3.17 1.82
N VAL A 62 -11.96 -3.28 0.49
CA VAL A 62 -13.14 -2.89 -0.30
C VAL A 62 -14.33 -3.84 -0.12
N LEU A 63 -14.13 -5.01 0.49
CA LEU A 63 -15.20 -5.96 0.80
C LEU A 63 -15.84 -5.71 2.16
N SER A 64 -15.18 -4.93 3.03
CA SER A 64 -15.66 -4.56 4.35
C SER A 64 -16.18 -3.11 4.35
N SER A 65 -17.17 -2.83 5.19
CA SER A 65 -17.62 -1.45 5.43
C SER A 65 -17.74 -1.24 6.94
N GLY A 66 -16.77 -0.53 7.53
CA GLY A 66 -16.70 -0.33 8.97
C GLY A 66 -15.48 0.47 9.41
N ALA A 67 -15.39 0.80 10.69
CA ALA A 67 -14.26 1.58 11.22
C ALA A 67 -12.89 0.86 11.11
N ASP A 68 -12.92 -0.46 10.90
CA ASP A 68 -11.73 -1.32 10.75
C ASP A 68 -11.46 -1.72 9.29
N SER A 69 -12.20 -1.18 8.31
CA SER A 69 -11.97 -1.45 6.89
C SER A 69 -10.78 -0.69 6.31
N GLU A 70 -10.21 0.26 7.07
CA GLU A 70 -9.08 1.08 6.63
C GLU A 70 -7.97 1.04 7.69
N GLN A 71 -6.72 0.93 7.23
CA GLN A 71 -5.54 0.96 8.08
C GLN A 71 -4.48 1.90 7.51
N GLU A 72 -4.23 3.01 8.20
CA GLU A 72 -3.10 3.91 7.92
C GLU A 72 -1.83 3.44 8.65
N MET A 73 -0.68 3.50 7.97
CA MET A 73 0.62 3.13 8.52
C MET A 73 1.78 3.89 7.86
N PRO A 74 2.98 3.89 8.47
CA PRO A 74 4.16 4.51 7.86
C PRO A 74 4.53 3.84 6.53
N LEU A 75 4.79 4.64 5.50
CA LEU A 75 5.16 4.14 4.18
C LEU A 75 6.38 3.19 4.21
N PRO A 76 7.49 3.49 4.94
CA PRO A 76 8.62 2.56 5.03
C PRO A 76 8.26 1.22 5.67
N PHE A 77 7.32 1.22 6.61
CA PHE A 77 6.85 0.00 7.27
C PHE A 77 6.03 -0.86 6.29
N PHE A 78 5.09 -0.25 5.56
CA PHE A 78 4.32 -0.93 4.52
C PHE A 78 5.21 -1.52 3.42
N LEU A 79 6.16 -0.73 2.90
CA LEU A 79 7.09 -1.18 1.87
C LEU A 79 7.99 -2.31 2.36
N GLY A 80 8.47 -2.24 3.62
CA GLY A 80 9.22 -3.32 4.24
C GLY A 80 8.41 -4.61 4.37
N ALA A 81 7.13 -4.52 4.77
CA ALA A 81 6.22 -5.65 4.85
C ALA A 81 5.95 -6.28 3.47
N CYS A 82 5.89 -5.46 2.41
CA CYS A 82 5.79 -5.93 1.03
C CYS A 82 7.11 -6.46 0.45
N GLY A 83 8.22 -6.38 1.20
CA GLY A 83 9.57 -6.75 0.75
C GLY A 83 10.09 -5.87 -0.39
N LEU A 84 9.80 -4.56 -0.32
CA LEU A 84 10.21 -3.52 -1.26
C LEU A 84 11.21 -2.52 -0.64
N SER A 85 11.85 -2.89 0.47
CA SER A 85 12.85 -2.08 1.18
C SER A 85 14.13 -1.87 0.37
#